data_AF-A0A4Y1ZIA5-F1
#
_entry.id   AF-A0A4Y1ZIA5-F1
#
_cell.length_a   1.000
_cell.length_b   1.000
_cell.length_c   1.000
_cell.angle_alpha   90.00
_cell.angle_beta   90.00
_cell.angle_gamma   90.00
#
_symmetry.space_group_name_H-M   'P 1'
#
loop_
_entity.id
_entity.type
_entity.pdbx_description
1 polymer ?
#
loop_
_entity_poly.entity_id
_entity_poly.type
_entity_poly.pdbx_seq_one_letter_code
_entity_poly.pdbx_strand_id
1 'polypeptide(L)'
;MNAGVILLTVASLFVGLFPRLMISSVTPAYNLTVYNSASGSYSLTVMTIVAVTLLPFVLGYSIWSYYVFRKRVTKDHHLEY
;
A
#
# COMPACT_ATOMS: atom_id res chain seq x y z
N MET A 1 13.40 -1.42 -13.61
CA MET A 1 14.47 -0.97 -12.69
C MET A 1 14.07 0.16 -11.74
N ASN A 2 12.78 0.57 -11.65
CA ASN A 2 12.39 1.76 -10.88
C ASN A 2 11.60 1.45 -9.60
N ALA A 3 11.10 0.22 -9.43
CA ALA A 3 10.26 -0.14 -8.29
C ALA A 3 10.99 0.01 -6.94
N GLY A 4 12.27 -0.39 -6.87
CA GLY A 4 13.08 -0.22 -5.66
C GLY A 4 13.32 1.24 -5.29
N VAL A 5 13.55 2.11 -6.29
CA VAL A 5 13.73 3.55 -6.06
C VAL A 5 12.46 4.19 -5.52
N ILE A 6 11.29 3.83 -6.07
CA ILE A 6 10.00 4.31 -5.57
C ILE A 6 9.80 3.88 -4.11
N LEU A 7 10.05 2.62 -3.79
CA LEU A 7 9.91 2.08 -2.44
C LEU A 7 10.80 2.81 -1.43
N LEU A 8 12.07 3.03 -1.78
CA LEU A 8 13.04 3.71 -0.91
C LEU A 8 12.69 5.18 -0.70
N THR A 9 12.26 5.89 -1.75
CA THR A 9 11.86 7.30 -1.65
C THR A 9 10.60 7.46 -0.80
N VAL A 10 9.61 6.58 -0.97
CA VAL A 10 8.40 6.62 -0.14
C VAL A 10 8.74 6.31 1.32
N ALA A 11 9.57 5.30 1.57
CA ALA A 11 9.98 4.94 2.93
C ALA A 11 10.73 6.10 3.62
N SER A 12 11.65 6.78 2.93
CA SER A 12 12.43 7.88 3.51
C SER A 12 11.55 9.07 3.89
N LEU A 13 10.50 9.37 3.11
CA LEU A 13 9.52 10.41 3.43
C LEU A 13 8.80 10.11 4.74
N PHE A 14 8.30 8.88 4.93
CA PHE A 14 7.58 8.51 6.15
C PHE A 14 8.50 8.46 7.39
N VAL A 15 9.75 8.02 7.23
CA VAL A 15 10.75 8.06 8.32
C VAL A 15 11.05 9.50 8.74
N GLY A 16 11.20 10.43 7.79
CA GLY A 16 11.44 11.85 8.10
C GLY A 16 10.24 12.58 8.70
N LEU A 17 9.02 12.13 8.40
CA LEU A 17 7.79 12.77 8.85
C LEU A 17 7.33 12.29 10.23
N PHE A 18 7.65 11.05 10.61
CA PHE A 18 7.27 10.47 11.91
C PHE A 18 7.78 11.32 13.09
N PRO A 19 6.96 11.63 14.11
CA PRO A 19 5.60 11.13 14.41
C PRO A 19 4.46 11.98 13.84
N ARG A 20 4.77 12.98 13.01
CA ARG A 20 3.79 13.82 12.32
C ARG A 20 3.31 13.10 11.05
N LEU A 21 2.07 13.37 10.65
CA LEU A 21 1.47 12.89 9.40
C LEU A 21 1.19 14.07 8.46
N MET A 22 0.90 15.23 9.04
CA MET A 22 0.79 16.48 8.31
C MET A 22 1.26 17.63 9.19
N ILE A 23 2.17 18.44 8.67
CA ILE A 23 2.67 19.65 9.34
C ILE A 23 1.74 20.80 8.96
N SER A 24 1.24 21.54 9.95
CA SER A 24 0.43 22.72 9.71
C SER A 24 1.32 23.91 9.35
N SER A 25 0.96 24.61 8.27
CA SER A 25 1.69 25.80 7.81
C SER A 25 1.33 27.09 8.57
N VAL A 26 0.32 27.06 9.46
CA VAL A 26 -0.22 28.25 10.14
C VAL A 26 0.18 28.28 11.61
N THR A 27 0.13 27.15 12.31
CA THR A 27 0.64 27.08 13.69
C THR A 27 1.00 25.64 14.08
N PRO A 28 2.07 25.41 14.87
CA PRO A 28 2.47 24.07 15.31
C PRO A 28 1.42 23.31 16.13
N ALA A 29 0.43 24.01 16.70
CA ALA A 29 -0.64 23.40 17.50
C ALA A 29 -1.65 22.58 16.68
N TYR A 30 -1.76 22.80 15.36
CA TYR A 30 -2.63 22.02 14.47
C TYR A 30 -1.87 20.93 13.69
N ASN A 31 -0.69 20.53 14.15
CA ASN A 31 0.02 19.41 13.54
C ASN A 31 -0.77 18.10 13.73
N LEU A 32 -1.08 17.42 12.64
CA LEU A 32 -1.66 16.08 12.71
C LEU A 32 -0.55 15.10 13.05
N THR A 33 -0.66 14.50 14.23
CA THR A 33 0.26 13.49 14.74
C THR A 33 -0.46 12.15 14.81
N VAL A 34 0.29 11.05 14.83
CA VAL A 34 -0.29 9.70 14.93
C VAL A 34 -1.20 9.54 16.16
N TYR A 35 -0.93 10.30 17.23
CA TYR A 35 -1.69 10.25 18.48
C TYR A 35 -3.01 11.02 18.44
N ASN A 36 -3.06 12.12 17.67
CA ASN A 36 -4.25 12.97 17.58
C ASN A 36 -5.17 12.56 16.42
N SER A 37 -4.62 11.96 15.36
CA SER A 37 -5.35 11.59 14.15
C SER A 37 -5.80 10.13 14.10
N ALA A 38 -5.45 9.32 15.10
CA ALA A 38 -5.91 7.94 15.16
C ALA A 38 -7.41 7.87 15.50
N SER A 39 -8.13 7.01 14.77
CA SER A 39 -9.50 6.62 15.13
C SER A 39 -9.53 5.96 16.51
N GLY A 40 -10.70 6.00 17.18
CA GLY A 40 -10.88 5.37 18.48
C GLY A 40 -10.45 3.89 18.51
N SER A 41 -9.99 3.43 19.68
CA SER A 41 -9.36 2.11 19.88
C SER A 41 -10.18 0.94 19.32
N TYR A 42 -11.50 0.99 19.45
CA TYR A 42 -12.40 -0.02 18.91
C TYR A 42 -12.33 -0.12 17.38
N SER A 43 -12.49 1.00 16.68
CA SER A 43 -12.46 1.03 15.21
C SER A 43 -11.07 0.64 14.68
N LEU A 44 -10.01 1.13 15.31
CA LEU A 44 -8.63 0.80 14.93
C LEU A 44 -8.34 -0.71 15.07
N THR A 45 -8.82 -1.33 16.15
CA THR A 45 -8.63 -2.77 16.39
C THR A 45 -9.39 -3.59 15.36
N VAL A 46 -10.65 -3.26 15.10
CA VAL A 46 -11.46 -3.95 14.09
C VAL A 46 -10.83 -3.85 12.70
N MET A 47 -10.42 -2.64 12.29
CA MET A 47 -9.74 -2.43 11.00
C MET A 47 -8.42 -3.19 10.92
N THR A 48 -7.69 -3.35 12.02
CA THR A 48 -6.45 -4.14 12.06
C THR A 48 -6.73 -5.63 11.86
N ILE A 49 -7.74 -6.18 12.53
CA ILE A 49 -8.15 -7.59 12.35
C ILE A 49 -8.58 -7.83 10.89
N VAL A 50 -9.37 -6.91 10.33
CA VAL A 50 -9.81 -6.97 8.94
C VAL A 50 -8.62 -6.90 7.98
N ALA A 51 -7.67 -5.99 8.21
CA ALA A 51 -6.46 -5.87 7.40
C ALA A 51 -5.62 -7.16 7.46
N VAL A 52 -5.38 -7.71 8.65
CA VAL A 52 -4.57 -8.93 8.83
C VAL A 52 -5.21 -10.16 8.19
N THR A 53 -6.54 -10.22 8.10
CA THR A 53 -7.26 -11.35 7.48
C THR A 53 -7.42 -11.19 5.97
N LEU A 54 -7.80 -10.01 5.48
CA LEU A 54 -8.05 -9.77 4.05
C LEU A 54 -6.77 -9.56 3.24
N LEU A 55 -5.76 -8.88 3.79
CA LEU A 55 -4.52 -8.60 3.07
C LEU A 55 -3.82 -9.87 2.56
N PRO A 56 -3.58 -10.93 3.37
CA PRO A 56 -2.95 -12.15 2.86
C PRO A 56 -3.83 -12.87 1.84
N PHE A 57 -5.16 -12.81 1.98
CA PHE A 57 -6.08 -13.40 1.02
C PHE A 57 -5.97 -12.72 -0.36
N VAL A 58 -5.97 -11.40 -0.39
CA VAL A 58 -5.81 -10.61 -1.62
C VAL A 58 -4.46 -10.87 -2.27
N LEU A 59 -3.38 -10.85 -1.48
CA LEU A 59 -2.03 -11.13 -1.98
C LEU A 59 -1.91 -12.57 -2.52
N GLY A 60 -2.52 -13.55 -1.86
CA GLY A 60 -2.56 -14.93 -2.33
C GLY A 60 -3.23 -15.04 -3.71
N TYR A 61 -4.36 -14.37 -3.90
CA TYR A 61 -5.03 -14.31 -5.19
C TYR A 61 -4.19 -13.58 -6.26
N SER A 62 -3.59 -12.45 -5.91
CA SER A 62 -2.69 -11.72 -6.81
C SER A 62 -1.53 -12.61 -7.27
N ILE A 63 -0.85 -13.30 -6.33
CA ILE A 63 0.27 -14.20 -6.65
C ILE A 63 -0.19 -15.37 -7.52
N TRP A 64 -1.32 -16.01 -7.18
CA TRP A 64 -1.88 -17.12 -7.95
C TRP A 64 -2.24 -16.70 -9.37
N SER A 65 -2.90 -15.55 -9.55
CA SER A 65 -3.22 -15.01 -10.87
C SER A 65 -1.95 -14.78 -11.70
N TYR A 66 -0.94 -14.12 -11.13
CA TYR A 66 0.36 -13.94 -11.79
C TYR A 66 1.02 -15.28 -12.16
N TYR A 67 0.88 -16.30 -11.31
CA TYR A 67 1.41 -17.62 -11.58
C TYR A 67 0.66 -18.34 -12.71
N VAL A 68 -0.67 -18.27 -12.74
CA VAL A 68 -1.52 -18.90 -13.76
C VAL A 68 -1.26 -18.28 -15.13
N PHE A 69 -1.16 -16.96 -15.22
CA PHE A 69 -0.91 -16.24 -16.47
C PHE A 69 0.57 -16.12 -16.84
N ARG A 70 1.47 -16.90 -16.21
CA ARG A 70 2.91 -16.87 -16.54
C ARG A 70 3.25 -17.43 -17.92
N LYS A 71 2.30 -18.12 -18.58
CA LYS A 71 2.55 -18.69 -19.91
C LYS A 71 2.70 -17.54 -20.92
N ARG A 72 3.74 -17.63 -21.76
CA ARG A 72 3.99 -16.64 -22.82
C ARG A 72 2.76 -16.54 -23.72
N VAL A 73 2.31 -15.31 -23.97
CA VAL A 73 1.32 -15.02 -25.00
C VAL A 73 2.03 -15.15 -26.36
N THR A 74 1.91 -16.31 -27.00
CA THR A 74 2.35 -16.50 -28.39
C THR A 74 1.28 -15.96 -29.32
N LYS A 75 1.65 -15.05 -30.23
CA LYS A 75 0.80 -14.66 -31.36
C LYS A 75 0.90 -15.73 -32.45
N ASP A 76 0.23 -16.87 -32.27
CA ASP A 76 0.16 -17.94 -33.29
C ASP A 76 -1.21 -18.00 -33.99
N HIS A 77 -1.85 -16.84 -34.14
CA HIS A 77 -2.97 -16.71 -35.06
C HIS A 77 -2.47 -15.94 -36.28
N HIS A 78 -1.93 -16.69 -37.23
CA HIS A 78 -1.99 -16.31 -38.63
C HIS A 78 -3.49 -16.15 -38.95
N LEU A 79 -3.97 -14.92 -38.95
CA LEU A 79 -5.31 -14.58 -39.42
C LEU A 79 -5.28 -14.77 -40.93
N GLU A 80 -5.61 -15.98 -41.37
CA GLU A 80 -5.87 -16.29 -42.78
C GLU A 80 -7.16 -15.54 -43.16
N TYR A 81 -6.99 -14.41 -43.84
CA TYR A 81 -8.07 -13.66 -44.50
C TYR A 81 -8.12 -14.07 -45.97
#